data_AF-A0A652YHH6-F1
#
_entry.id   AF-A0A652YHH6-F1
#
_cell.length_a   1.000
_cell.length_b   1.000
_cell.length_c   1.000
_cell.angle_alpha   90.00
_cell.angle_beta   90.00
_cell.angle_gamma   90.00
#
_symmetry.space_group_name_H-M   'P 1'
#
loop_
_entity.id
_entity.type
_entity.pdbx_description
1 polymer ?
#
loop_
_entity_poly.entity_id
_entity_poly.type
_entity_poly.pdbx_seq_one_letter_code
_entity_poly.pdbx_strand_id
1 'polypeptide(L)'
;MNKVVCGSVGAETSSRAFRLSQAECNRMVEFGARWVHYGAVPDEEVFVEFGISSRQFYERLSVVALSKRMELRFSLRRDLLELCRARLRTSSLLGT
;
A
#
# COMPACT_ATOMS: atom_id res chain seq x y z
N MET A 1 -2.81 -16.60 -21.41
CA MET A 1 -4.17 -16.06 -21.17
C MET A 1 -4.64 -16.61 -19.83
N ASN A 2 -4.43 -15.88 -18.73
CA ASN A 2 -4.67 -16.44 -17.40
C ASN A 2 -5.73 -15.59 -16.71
N LYS A 3 -6.99 -16.05 -16.76
CA LYS A 3 -8.09 -15.53 -15.93
C LYS A 3 -7.94 -16.14 -14.54
N VAL A 4 -7.88 -15.30 -13.51
CA VAL A 4 -8.01 -15.73 -12.12
C VAL A 4 -9.07 -14.86 -11.46
N VAL A 5 -10.19 -15.51 -11.10
CA VAL A 5 -11.31 -14.94 -10.34
C VAL A 5 -11.05 -15.19 -8.87
N CYS A 6 -11.30 -14.20 -8.00
CA CYS A 6 -11.32 -14.43 -6.56
C CYS A 6 -12.49 -13.66 -5.92
N GLY A 7 -13.33 -14.42 -5.21
CA GLY A 7 -14.57 -14.00 -4.59
C GLY A 7 -14.41 -13.20 -3.28
N SER A 8 -15.54 -12.62 -2.86
CA SER A 8 -15.67 -11.69 -1.75
C SER A 8 -16.38 -12.33 -0.56
N VAL A 9 -15.76 -12.24 0.63
CA VAL A 9 -16.39 -12.33 1.96
C VAL A 9 -15.56 -11.36 2.83
N GLY A 10 -16.04 -10.43 3.66
CA GLY A 10 -17.34 -10.08 4.25
C GLY A 10 -17.01 -9.38 5.58
N ALA A 11 -17.38 -8.09 5.72
CA ALA A 11 -17.50 -7.18 6.89
C ALA A 11 -16.30 -7.07 7.89
N GLU A 12 -15.84 -5.94 8.45
CA GLU A 12 -16.39 -4.63 8.76
C GLU A 12 -15.23 -3.70 9.27
N THR A 13 -15.29 -2.38 9.01
CA THR A 13 -14.28 -1.32 9.35
C THR A 13 -12.99 -1.24 8.52
N SER A 14 -12.89 -1.97 7.40
CA SER A 14 -11.70 -2.04 6.52
C SER A 14 -12.07 -1.84 5.05
N SER A 15 -12.81 -0.76 4.74
CA SER A 15 -13.70 -0.75 3.56
C SER A 15 -13.17 -0.09 2.27
N ARG A 16 -11.88 0.27 2.17
CA ARG A 16 -11.29 0.83 0.93
C ARG A 16 -10.13 0.02 0.34
N ALA A 17 -9.37 -0.72 1.14
CA ALA A 17 -8.36 -1.64 0.62
C ALA A 17 -8.99 -2.88 -0.04
N PHE A 18 -10.22 -3.24 0.34
CA PHE A 18 -10.88 -4.48 -0.10
C PHE A 18 -11.33 -4.51 -1.57
N ARG A 19 -11.29 -3.38 -2.30
CA ARG A 19 -11.68 -3.31 -3.73
C ARG A 19 -10.53 -3.03 -4.70
N LEU A 20 -9.28 -3.03 -4.24
CA LEU A 20 -8.14 -2.82 -5.12
C LEU A 20 -8.06 -3.99 -6.11
N SER A 21 -8.02 -3.68 -7.40
CA SER A 21 -7.73 -4.69 -8.42
C SER A 21 -6.29 -5.20 -8.26
N GLN A 22 -5.99 -6.40 -8.76
CA GLN A 22 -4.62 -6.93 -8.71
C GLN A 22 -3.61 -5.99 -9.39
N ALA A 23 -4.02 -5.34 -10.48
CA ALA A 23 -3.20 -4.34 -11.16
C ALA A 23 -2.93 -3.10 -10.29
N GLU A 24 -3.91 -2.67 -9.50
CA GLU A 24 -3.74 -1.56 -8.56
C GLU A 24 -2.81 -1.96 -7.41
N CYS A 25 -2.97 -3.16 -6.84
CA CYS A 25 -2.05 -3.71 -5.85
C CYS A 25 -0.60 -3.76 -6.36
N ASN A 26 -0.39 -4.25 -7.60
CA ASN A 26 0.94 -4.30 -8.22
C ASN A 26 1.53 -2.88 -8.37
N ARG A 27 0.75 -1.93 -8.88
CA ARG A 27 1.20 -0.53 -9.02
C ARG A 27 1.59 0.08 -7.68
N MET A 28 0.82 -0.15 -6.61
CA MET A 28 1.15 0.36 -5.28
C MET A 28 2.47 -0.24 -4.75
N VAL A 29 2.69 -1.55 -4.96
CA VAL A 29 3.93 -2.22 -4.57
C VAL A 29 5.11 -1.73 -5.38
N GLU A 30 5.00 -1.67 -6.71
CA GLU A 30 6.07 -1.22 -7.60
C GLU A 30 6.49 0.21 -7.30
N PHE A 31 5.50 1.07 -7.04
CA PHE A 31 5.75 2.43 -6.63
C PHE A 31 6.43 2.49 -5.26
N GLY A 32 5.89 1.82 -4.24
CA GLY A 32 6.52 1.76 -2.92
C GLY A 32 7.95 1.20 -2.96
N ALA A 33 8.20 0.18 -3.79
CA ALA A 33 9.51 -0.43 -3.97
C ALA A 33 10.54 0.52 -4.59
N ARG A 34 10.12 1.37 -5.53
CA ARG A 34 11.00 2.41 -6.13
C ARG A 34 11.52 3.40 -5.10
N TRP A 35 10.70 3.71 -4.10
CA TRP A 35 10.98 4.74 -3.10
C TRP A 35 11.52 4.19 -1.78
N VAL A 36 11.53 2.86 -1.58
CA VAL A 36 11.96 2.25 -0.31
C VAL A 36 13.40 2.61 0.06
N HIS A 37 14.29 2.73 -0.93
CA HIS A 37 15.70 3.10 -0.73
C HIS A 37 15.89 4.58 -0.37
N TYR A 38 14.91 5.43 -0.69
CA TYR A 38 14.92 6.86 -0.38
C TYR A 38 14.16 7.18 0.93
N GLY A 39 13.58 6.16 1.57
CA GLY A 39 12.94 6.27 2.88
C GLY A 39 11.50 6.77 2.88
N ALA A 40 11.00 7.39 1.80
CA ALA A 40 9.57 7.68 1.59
C ALA A 40 9.27 8.13 0.15
N VAL A 41 8.00 7.94 -0.24
CA VAL A 41 7.41 8.66 -1.36
C VAL A 41 7.02 10.09 -0.91
N PRO A 42 7.39 11.14 -1.65
CA PRO A 42 6.87 12.50 -1.47
C PRO A 42 5.34 12.56 -1.62
N ASP A 43 4.69 13.46 -0.88
CA ASP A 43 3.23 13.54 -0.86
C ASP A 43 2.62 13.96 -2.21
N GLU A 44 3.31 14.84 -2.93
CA GLU A 44 2.91 15.29 -4.26
C GLU A 44 2.95 14.14 -5.29
N GLU A 45 3.98 13.30 -5.23
CA GLU A 45 4.15 12.13 -6.11
C GLU A 45 3.03 11.10 -5.89
N VAL A 46 2.64 10.87 -4.62
CA VAL A 46 1.49 10.00 -4.32
C VAL A 46 0.20 10.55 -4.91
N PHE A 47 -0.02 11.86 -4.79
CA PHE A 47 -1.23 12.50 -5.30
C PHE A 47 -1.29 12.47 -6.83
N VAL A 48 -0.17 12.71 -7.52
CA VAL A 48 -0.08 12.64 -8.98
C VAL A 48 -0.36 11.22 -9.49
N GLU A 49 0.22 10.21 -8.87
CA GLU A 49 0.12 8.82 -9.36
C GLU A 49 -1.23 8.16 -8.99
N PHE A 50 -1.77 8.43 -7.79
CA PHE A 50 -2.92 7.70 -7.25
C PHE A 50 -4.14 8.58 -6.92
N GLY A 51 -4.02 9.91 -6.96
CA GLY A 51 -5.12 10.83 -6.62
C GLY A 51 -5.59 10.74 -5.17
N ILE A 52 -4.76 10.23 -4.27
CA ILE A 52 -5.06 10.04 -2.85
C ILE A 52 -3.98 10.69 -1.98
N SER A 53 -4.29 10.92 -0.71
CA SER A 53 -3.28 11.41 0.23
C SER A 53 -2.23 10.34 0.54
N SER A 54 -1.01 10.79 0.90
CA SER A 54 0.06 9.90 1.38
C SER A 54 -0.40 8.94 2.46
N ARG A 55 -1.17 9.43 3.44
CA ARG A 55 -1.70 8.57 4.50
C ARG A 55 -2.55 7.43 3.95
N GLN A 56 -3.49 7.73 3.04
CA GLN A 56 -4.34 6.71 2.42
C GLN A 56 -3.51 5.73 1.57
N PHE A 57 -2.46 6.21 0.91
CA PHE A 57 -1.53 5.36 0.18
C PHE A 57 -0.81 4.37 1.11
N TYR A 58 -0.17 4.83 2.18
CA TYR A 58 0.54 3.95 3.12
C TYR A 58 -0.40 3.00 3.87
N GLU A 59 -1.62 3.43 4.21
CA GLU A 59 -2.67 2.55 4.77
C GLU A 59 -2.98 1.40 3.80
N ARG A 60 -3.27 1.72 2.52
CA ARG A 60 -3.57 0.70 1.50
C ARG A 60 -2.36 -0.19 1.20
N LEU A 61 -1.17 0.40 1.05
CA LEU A 61 0.06 -0.34 0.78
C LEU A 61 0.38 -1.32 1.91
N SER A 62 0.13 -0.96 3.17
CA SER A 62 0.32 -1.87 4.29
C SER A 62 -0.58 -3.10 4.20
N VAL A 63 -1.85 -2.92 3.80
CA VAL A 63 -2.80 -4.03 3.59
C VAL A 63 -2.36 -4.89 2.41
N VAL A 64 -1.93 -4.27 1.31
CA VAL A 64 -1.44 -4.98 0.12
C VAL A 64 -0.19 -5.81 0.45
N ALA A 65 0.77 -5.25 1.19
CA ALA A 65 2.00 -5.93 1.57
C ALA A 65 1.76 -7.10 2.55
N LEU A 66 0.73 -7.02 3.40
CA LEU A 66 0.29 -8.12 4.27
C LEU A 66 -0.54 -9.18 3.54
N SER A 67 -1.12 -8.84 2.39
CA SER A 67 -2.00 -9.74 1.66
C SER A 67 -1.24 -10.95 1.09
N LYS A 68 -1.80 -12.15 1.32
CA LYS A 68 -1.31 -13.39 0.68
C LYS A 68 -1.52 -13.41 -0.84
N ARG A 69 -2.34 -12.50 -1.38
CA ARG A 69 -2.51 -12.33 -2.84
C ARG A 69 -1.24 -11.77 -3.50
N MET A 70 -0.32 -11.22 -2.71
CA MET A 70 0.91 -10.63 -3.21
C MET A 70 2.13 -11.49 -2.92
N GLU A 71 2.68 -12.08 -3.97
CA GLU A 71 3.97 -12.77 -3.92
C GLU A 71 5.11 -11.76 -3.98
N LEU A 72 5.54 -11.30 -2.80
CA LEU A 72 6.68 -10.40 -2.62
C LEU A 72 7.86 -11.16 -2.04
N ARG A 73 9.08 -10.76 -2.43
CA ARG A 73 10.29 -11.21 -1.74
C ARG A 73 10.23 -10.82 -0.26
N PHE A 74 10.74 -11.68 0.62
CA PHE A 74 10.67 -11.47 2.07
C PHE A 74 11.29 -10.12 2.52
N SER A 75 12.44 -9.76 1.95
CA SER A 75 13.10 -8.47 2.22
C SER A 75 12.24 -7.29 1.82
N LEU A 76 11.76 -7.27 0.57
CA LEU A 76 10.90 -6.20 0.06
C LEU A 76 9.62 -6.03 0.89
N ARG A 77 8.97 -7.15 1.26
CA ARG A 77 7.78 -7.09 2.13
C ARG A 77 8.10 -6.44 3.47
N ARG A 78 9.20 -6.85 4.12
CA ARG A 78 9.63 -6.28 5.40
C ARG A 78 9.87 -4.77 5.26
N ASP A 79 10.64 -4.36 4.25
CA ASP A 79 11.04 -2.98 4.06
C ASP A 79 9.83 -2.08 3.75
N LEU A 80 8.86 -2.55 2.95
CA LEU A 80 7.60 -1.84 2.70
C LEU A 80 6.75 -1.69 3.96
N LEU A 81 6.66 -2.73 4.79
CA LEU A 81 5.89 -2.68 6.04
C LEU A 81 6.53 -1.74 7.06
N GLU A 82 7.86 -1.73 7.15
CA GLU A 82 8.60 -0.80 8.00
C GLU A 82 8.37 0.65 7.56
N LEU A 83 8.47 0.91 6.26
CA LEU A 83 8.15 2.21 5.66
C LEU A 83 6.72 2.66 6.00
N CYS A 84 5.73 1.78 5.80
CA CYS A 84 4.33 2.09 6.11
C CYS A 84 4.16 2.43 7.59
N ARG A 85 4.76 1.66 8.50
CA ARG A 85 4.69 1.91 9.95
C ARG A 85 5.31 3.26 10.32
N ALA A 86 6.47 3.60 9.76
CA ALA A 86 7.13 4.87 10.02
C ALA A 86 6.23 6.05 9.60
N ARG A 87 5.69 6.01 8.39
CA ARG A 87 4.86 7.11 7.85
C ARG A 87 3.53 7.28 8.55
N LEU A 88 2.86 6.18 8.91
CA LEU A 88 1.59 6.24 9.62
C LEU A 88 1.75 6.76 11.06
N ARG A 89 2.90 6.52 11.70
CA ARG A 89 3.24 7.13 12.99
C ARG A 89 3.52 8.62 12.86
N THR A 90 4.38 9.05 11.94
CA THR A 90 4.72 10.47 11.78
C THR A 90 3.50 11.32 11.42
N SER A 91 2.61 10.82 10.56
CA SER A 91 1.37 11.53 10.20
C SER A 91 0.41 11.71 11.39
N SER A 92 0.50 10.88 12.43
CA SER A 92 -0.31 11.02 13.64
C SER A 92 0.24 12.04 14.65
N LEU A 93 1.50 12.47 14.50
CA LEU A 93 2.19 13.35 15.46
C LEU A 93 2.18 14.84 15.08
N LEU A 94 1.76 15.19 13.86
CA LEU A 94 1.66 16.58 13.37
C LEU A 94 0.21 17.11 13.41
N GLY A 95 -0.66 16.45 14.20
CA GLY A 95 -2.08 16.77 14.34
C GLY A 95 -2.47 17.41 15.68
N THR A 96 -1.60 18.26 16.24
CA THR A 96 -1.85 19.12 17.41
C THR A 96 -1.44 20.54 17.07
#